data_AF-A0A972U3Q9-F1
#
_entry.id   AF-A0A972U3Q9-F1
#
_cell.length_a   1.000
_cell.length_b   1.000
_cell.length_c   1.000
_cell.angle_alpha   90.00
_cell.angle_beta   90.00
_cell.angle_gamma   90.00
#
_symmetry.space_group_name_H-M   'P 1'
#
loop_
_entity.id
_entity.type
_entity.pdbx_description
1 polymer ?
#
loop_
_entity_poly.entity_id
_entity_poly.type
_entity_poly.pdbx_seq_one_letter_code
_entity_poly.pdbx_strand_id
1 'polypeptide(L)'
;MSRSNRWTRVRARVFAIAALVLISIVASTSVASAHGVQGRAETPIPIAAFFLAAGVVLVVSFVGLTFGWSKPILAKIPWWRAPSWIERPLLASVTIGAGRAVVLVLFLFVAATAAFGSERIGSNPAPLIIFVIWWVGLVPISAIFGNIWRELNPWATLALLLRAPRKREGRTIPHLVGYWPPALVLLLFAWFELVYPTPASPRLVAALIIVYTALTLAAMYRWGVDAWLDQGEAFTVYTGLLALLSPVEMRVIDGKR
;
A
#
# COMPACT_ATOMS: atom_id res chain seq x y z
N MET A 1 10.61 43.28 -1.82
CA MET A 1 10.71 41.86 -2.25
C MET A 1 11.85 41.15 -1.51
N SER A 2 11.58 40.37 -0.44
CA SER A 2 12.61 39.44 0.13
C SER A 2 12.12 38.38 1.14
N ARG A 3 10.83 38.34 1.51
CA ARG A 3 10.33 37.39 2.54
C ARG A 3 10.01 35.99 2.00
N SER A 4 9.68 35.81 0.71
CA SER A 4 9.33 34.49 0.14
C SER A 4 10.53 33.53 0.04
N ASN A 5 11.74 34.05 -0.19
CA ASN A 5 12.96 33.26 -0.36
C ASN A 5 13.58 32.70 0.93
N ARG A 6 13.11 33.14 2.10
CA ARG A 6 13.60 32.64 3.40
C ARG A 6 12.89 31.35 3.79
N TRP A 7 11.58 31.26 3.54
CA TRP A 7 10.75 30.10 3.85
C TRP A 7 11.04 28.89 2.96
N THR A 8 11.35 29.10 1.68
CA THR A 8 11.75 28.02 0.76
C THR A 8 13.08 27.38 1.18
N ARG A 9 14.06 28.18 1.60
CA ARG A 9 15.36 27.71 2.08
C ARG A 9 15.29 26.98 3.41
N VAL A 10 14.43 27.44 4.33
CA VAL A 10 14.20 26.73 5.61
C VAL A 10 13.55 25.38 5.37
N ARG A 11 12.54 25.29 4.51
CA ARG A 11 11.88 24.02 4.16
C ARG A 11 12.85 23.05 3.50
N ALA A 12 13.64 23.50 2.52
CA ALA A 12 14.64 22.66 1.86
C ALA A 12 15.67 22.09 2.84
N ARG A 13 16.10 22.88 3.84
CA ARG A 13 17.01 22.42 4.91
C ARG A 13 16.35 21.37 5.82
N VAL A 14 15.10 21.57 6.20
CA VAL A 14 14.36 20.59 7.02
C VAL A 14 14.18 19.26 6.27
N PHE A 15 13.84 19.31 4.97
CA PHE A 15 13.75 18.10 4.14
C PHE A 15 15.11 17.41 3.96
N ALA A 16 16.18 18.17 3.75
CA ALA A 16 17.53 17.62 3.65
C ALA A 16 17.98 16.96 4.96
N ILE A 17 17.67 17.57 6.11
CA ILE A 17 17.96 17.01 7.44
C ILE A 17 17.11 15.75 7.68
N ALA A 18 15.82 15.77 7.36
CA ALA A 18 14.96 14.60 7.49
C ALA A 18 15.43 13.43 6.59
N ALA A 19 15.85 13.74 5.35
CA ALA A 19 16.43 12.75 4.45
C ALA A 19 17.76 12.20 4.98
N LEU A 20 18.63 13.06 5.51
CA LEU A 20 19.88 12.65 6.16
C LEU A 20 19.64 11.78 7.39
N VAL A 21 18.67 12.14 8.24
CA VAL A 21 18.28 11.34 9.41
C VAL A 21 17.71 9.99 8.97
N LEU A 22 16.86 9.96 7.94
CA LEU A 22 16.33 8.71 7.40
C LEU A 22 17.44 7.84 6.81
N ILE A 23 18.37 8.43 6.05
CA ILE A 23 19.56 7.75 5.51
C ILE A 23 20.45 7.23 6.64
N SER A 24 20.66 8.02 7.69
CA SER A 24 21.43 7.61 8.86
C SER A 24 20.74 6.49 9.64
N ILE A 25 19.42 6.51 9.80
CA ILE A 25 18.67 5.42 10.44
C ILE A 25 18.78 4.13 9.62
N VAL A 26 18.64 4.23 8.30
CA VAL A 26 18.81 3.09 7.36
C VAL A 26 20.26 2.59 7.36
N ALA A 27 21.25 3.48 7.42
CA ALA A 27 22.66 3.11 7.46
C ALA A 27 23.10 2.57 8.83
N SER A 28 22.35 2.87 9.89
CA SER A 28 22.63 2.41 11.27
C SER A 28 21.94 1.09 11.60
N THR A 29 21.24 0.46 10.66
CA THR A 29 20.68 -0.87 10.90
C THR A 29 21.83 -1.88 10.95
N SER A 30 22.15 -2.38 12.14
CA SER A 30 22.92 -3.62 12.28
C SER A 30 22.14 -4.78 11.66
N VAL A 31 22.80 -5.91 11.42
CA VAL A 31 22.11 -7.16 11.07
C VAL A 31 21.18 -7.49 12.23
N ALA A 32 19.93 -7.07 12.14
CA ALA A 32 18.90 -7.57 13.02
C ALA A 32 18.93 -9.09 12.83
N SER A 33 19.13 -9.84 13.92
CA SER A 33 18.85 -11.27 13.95
C SER A 33 17.33 -11.47 13.82
N ALA A 34 16.77 -11.08 12.68
CA ALA A 34 15.44 -11.42 12.23
C ALA A 34 15.52 -12.87 11.75
N HIS A 35 15.65 -13.79 12.70
CA HIS A 35 15.46 -15.20 12.41
C HIS A 35 13.98 -15.38 12.09
N GLY A 36 13.62 -15.22 10.81
CA GLY A 36 12.36 -15.74 10.32
C GLY A 36 12.39 -17.25 10.58
N VAL A 37 11.36 -17.76 11.27
CA VAL A 37 11.22 -19.20 11.52
C VAL A 37 11.07 -19.87 10.15
N GLN A 38 12.19 -20.32 9.58
CA GLN A 38 12.24 -21.05 8.32
C GLN A 38 12.22 -22.53 8.66
N GLY A 39 11.07 -23.16 8.41
CA GLY A 39 10.86 -24.58 8.64
C GLY A 39 9.38 -24.90 8.56
N ARG A 40 9.03 -26.03 7.94
CA ARG A 40 7.69 -26.58 8.04
C ARG A 40 7.53 -27.02 9.49
N ALA A 41 6.65 -26.39 10.26
CA ALA A 41 6.32 -26.90 11.58
C ALA A 41 5.75 -28.31 11.39
N GLU A 42 6.54 -29.33 11.74
CA GLU A 42 6.02 -30.69 11.89
C GLU A 42 5.14 -30.67 13.13
N THR A 43 3.88 -30.29 12.93
CA THR A 43 2.88 -30.37 13.98
C THR A 43 2.59 -31.84 14.26
N PRO A 44 2.47 -32.26 15.52
CA PRO A 44 2.07 -33.63 15.86
C PRO A 44 0.65 -34.00 15.38
N ILE A 45 -0.07 -33.06 14.79
CA ILE A 45 -1.48 -33.17 14.42
C ILE A 45 -1.57 -33.64 12.96
N PRO A 46 -2.39 -34.66 12.64
CA PRO A 46 -2.64 -35.06 11.26
C PRO A 46 -3.08 -33.87 10.40
N ILE A 47 -2.42 -33.67 9.25
CA ILE A 47 -2.62 -32.48 8.42
C ILE A 47 -4.09 -32.30 7.96
N ALA A 48 -4.79 -33.42 7.74
CA ALA A 48 -6.22 -33.42 7.41
C ALA A 48 -7.06 -32.86 8.56
N ALA A 49 -6.75 -33.22 9.82
CA ALA A 49 -7.45 -32.71 10.99
C ALA A 49 -7.17 -31.21 11.18
N PHE A 50 -5.95 -30.75 10.93
CA PHE A 50 -5.60 -29.32 10.95
C PHE A 50 -6.43 -28.51 9.95
N PHE A 51 -6.47 -28.93 8.68
CA PHE A 51 -7.24 -28.21 7.65
C PHE A 51 -8.74 -28.25 7.91
N LEU A 52 -9.27 -29.38 8.39
CA LEU A 52 -10.67 -29.49 8.77
C LEU A 52 -11.00 -28.54 9.93
N ALA A 53 -10.18 -28.51 10.98
CA ALA A 53 -10.37 -27.60 12.11
C ALA A 53 -10.28 -26.14 11.67
N ALA A 54 -9.28 -25.76 10.87
CA ALA A 54 -9.15 -24.41 10.34
C ALA A 54 -10.37 -24.01 9.49
N GLY A 55 -10.85 -24.92 8.63
CA GLY A 55 -12.06 -24.71 7.82
C GLY A 55 -13.32 -24.53 8.67
N VAL A 56 -13.51 -25.38 9.69
CA VAL A 56 -14.64 -25.28 10.62
C VAL A 56 -14.59 -23.95 11.39
N VAL A 57 -13.44 -23.58 11.94
CA VAL A 57 -13.26 -22.30 12.66
C VAL A 57 -13.57 -21.12 11.74
N LEU A 58 -13.12 -21.15 10.49
CA LEU A 58 -13.41 -20.11 9.50
C LEU A 58 -14.92 -19.99 9.25
N VAL A 59 -15.59 -21.09 8.92
CA VAL A 59 -17.04 -21.12 8.64
C VAL A 59 -17.83 -20.64 9.85
N VAL A 60 -17.53 -21.16 11.04
CA VAL A 60 -18.20 -20.77 12.29
C VAL A 60 -17.98 -19.27 12.58
N SER A 61 -16.77 -18.75 12.35
CA SER A 61 -16.48 -17.33 12.54
C SER A 61 -17.29 -16.43 11.59
N PHE A 62 -17.38 -16.76 10.30
CA PHE A 62 -18.18 -16.00 9.34
C PHE A 62 -19.68 -16.09 9.61
N VAL A 63 -20.18 -17.28 9.97
CA VAL A 63 -21.56 -17.49 10.41
C VAL A 63 -21.85 -16.63 11.64
N GLY A 64 -20.96 -16.69 12.64
CA GLY A 64 -21.04 -15.88 13.85
C GLY A 64 -21.04 -14.38 13.57
N LEU A 65 -20.19 -13.89 12.66
CA LEU A 65 -20.17 -12.49 12.24
C LEU A 65 -21.43 -12.08 11.48
N THR A 66 -21.96 -12.94 10.61
CA THR A 66 -23.17 -12.66 9.82
C THR A 66 -24.38 -12.44 10.73
N PHE A 67 -24.54 -13.29 11.75
CA PHE A 67 -25.63 -13.18 12.73
C PHE A 67 -25.33 -12.19 13.86
N GLY A 68 -24.08 -12.07 14.30
CA GLY A 68 -23.68 -11.26 15.46
C GLY A 68 -23.34 -9.81 15.13
N TRP A 69 -22.99 -9.49 13.88
CA TRP A 69 -22.54 -8.17 13.45
C TRP A 69 -23.31 -7.65 12.23
N SER A 70 -24.64 -7.72 12.28
CA SER A 70 -25.49 -7.29 11.16
C SER A 70 -25.65 -5.76 11.04
N LYS A 71 -25.11 -4.98 11.98
CA LYS A 71 -25.16 -3.51 11.98
C LYS A 71 -23.75 -2.93 12.05
N PRO A 72 -23.41 -1.88 11.28
CA PRO A 72 -22.09 -1.26 11.31
C PRO A 72 -21.92 -0.40 12.57
N ILE A 73 -21.65 -1.02 13.72
CA ILE A 73 -21.51 -0.36 15.03
C ILE A 73 -20.41 0.70 15.00
N LEU A 74 -19.28 0.40 14.34
CA LEU A 74 -18.13 1.31 14.23
C LEU A 74 -18.40 2.56 13.40
N ALA A 75 -19.38 2.54 12.48
CA ALA A 75 -19.74 3.71 11.68
C ALA A 75 -20.32 4.87 12.52
N LYS A 76 -20.72 4.59 13.77
CA LYS A 76 -21.24 5.58 14.71
C LYS A 76 -20.15 6.26 15.53
N ILE A 77 -18.92 5.73 15.52
CA ILE A 77 -17.81 6.32 16.27
C ILE A 77 -17.33 7.55 15.49
N PRO A 78 -17.35 8.76 16.10
CA PRO A 78 -16.87 9.96 15.43
C PRO A 78 -15.36 9.87 15.24
N TRP A 79 -14.90 10.25 14.07
CA TRP A 79 -13.48 10.30 13.75
C TRP A 79 -12.80 11.38 14.59
N TRP A 80 -11.65 11.07 15.17
CA TRP A 80 -10.83 12.09 15.80
C TRP A 80 -10.03 12.82 14.73
N ARG A 81 -10.17 14.14 14.67
CA ARG A 81 -9.27 14.96 13.87
C ARG A 81 -7.91 14.97 14.53
N ALA A 82 -6.87 14.66 13.75
CA ALA A 82 -5.50 14.82 14.21
C ALA A 82 -5.28 16.27 14.68
N PRO A 83 -4.50 16.50 15.75
CA PRO A 83 -4.11 17.85 16.14
C PRO A 83 -3.50 18.60 14.95
N SER A 84 -3.89 19.86 14.78
CA SER A 84 -3.51 20.68 13.62
C SER A 84 -1.99 20.88 13.44
N TRP A 85 -1.21 20.71 14.50
CA TRP A 85 0.27 20.76 14.46
C TRP A 85 0.90 19.49 13.88
N ILE A 86 0.20 18.35 13.89
CA ILE A 86 0.59 17.10 13.22
C ILE A 86 0.08 17.12 11.77
N GLU A 87 -1.18 17.49 11.59
CA GLU A 87 -1.87 17.44 10.30
C GLU A 87 -1.25 18.39 9.26
N ARG A 88 -0.99 19.64 9.63
CA ARG A 88 -0.47 20.67 8.70
C ARG A 88 0.88 20.34 8.06
N PRO A 89 1.93 19.90 8.80
CA PRO A 89 3.18 19.52 8.18
C PRO A 89 3.07 18.23 7.38
N LEU A 90 2.23 17.28 7.81
CA LEU A 90 2.08 15.99 7.14
C LEU A 90 1.32 16.12 5.81
N LEU A 91 0.30 16.96 5.76
CA LEU A 91 -0.50 17.23 4.56
C LEU A 91 0.07 18.34 3.66
N ALA A 92 1.21 18.94 4.02
CA ALA A 92 1.83 19.95 3.18
C ALA A 92 2.23 19.34 1.83
N SER A 93 1.98 20.06 0.73
CA SER A 93 2.25 19.56 -0.64
C SER A 93 3.71 19.14 -0.85
N VAL A 94 4.65 19.77 -0.13
CA VAL A 94 6.07 19.40 -0.18
C VAL A 94 6.32 18.07 0.52
N THR A 95 5.66 17.80 1.64
CA THR A 95 5.77 16.54 2.39
C THR A 95 5.17 15.39 1.59
N ILE A 96 3.98 15.60 1.02
CA ILE A 96 3.34 14.62 0.13
C ILE A 96 4.21 14.39 -1.12
N GLY A 97 4.74 15.47 -1.72
CA GLY A 97 5.64 15.37 -2.87
C GLY A 97 6.92 14.59 -2.58
N ALA A 98 7.55 14.85 -1.43
CA ALA A 98 8.72 14.10 -0.97
C ALA A 98 8.38 12.64 -0.70
N GLY A 99 7.26 12.36 -0.02
CA GLY A 99 6.77 11.00 0.22
C GLY A 99 6.52 10.24 -1.08
N ARG A 100 5.87 10.87 -2.07
CA ARG A 100 5.66 10.29 -3.41
C ARG A 100 6.98 9.96 -4.10
N ALA A 101 7.97 10.86 -4.02
CA ALA A 101 9.29 10.62 -4.59
C ALA A 101 10.00 9.45 -3.91
N VAL A 102 9.97 9.38 -2.58
CA VAL A 102 10.58 8.28 -1.81
C VAL A 102 9.91 6.94 -2.17
N VAL A 103 8.58 6.89 -2.15
CA VAL A 103 7.84 5.65 -2.50
C VAL A 103 8.09 5.25 -3.94
N LEU A 104 8.15 6.19 -4.88
CA LEU A 104 8.50 5.89 -6.27
C LEU A 104 9.92 5.33 -6.40
N VAL A 105 10.91 5.92 -5.71
CA VAL A 105 12.30 5.41 -5.73
C VAL A 105 12.37 4.01 -5.13
N LEU A 106 11.70 3.77 -4.00
CA LEU A 106 11.62 2.44 -3.38
C LEU A 106 10.94 1.43 -4.31
N PHE A 107 9.85 1.82 -4.97
CA PHE A 107 9.18 0.99 -5.96
C PHE A 107 10.11 0.63 -7.13
N LEU A 108 10.83 1.61 -7.69
CA LEU A 108 11.79 1.36 -8.77
C LEU A 108 12.95 0.47 -8.32
N PHE A 109 13.43 0.65 -7.08
CA PHE A 109 14.45 -0.21 -6.48
C PHE A 109 13.95 -1.67 -6.34
N VAL A 110 12.73 -1.87 -5.85
CA VAL A 110 12.12 -3.20 -5.74
C VAL A 110 11.92 -3.82 -7.13
N ALA A 111 11.44 -3.06 -8.10
CA ALA A 111 11.27 -3.54 -9.48
C ALA A 111 12.62 -3.92 -10.11
N ALA A 112 13.66 -3.10 -9.91
CA ALA A 112 15.00 -3.35 -10.43
C ALA A 112 15.65 -4.57 -9.75
N THR A 113 15.51 -4.73 -8.44
CA THR A 113 16.04 -5.90 -7.71
C THR A 113 15.28 -7.17 -8.07
N ALA A 114 13.96 -7.11 -8.31
CA ALA A 114 13.21 -8.25 -8.83
C ALA A 114 13.67 -8.65 -10.24
N ALA A 115 13.91 -7.68 -11.13
CA ALA A 115 14.24 -7.94 -12.52
C ALA A 115 15.70 -8.34 -12.75
N PHE A 116 16.65 -7.71 -12.05
CA PHE A 116 18.09 -7.86 -12.28
C PHE A 116 18.86 -8.40 -11.08
N GLY A 117 18.22 -8.55 -9.93
CA GLY A 117 18.85 -9.07 -8.72
C GLY A 117 19.02 -10.59 -8.73
N SER A 118 19.65 -11.11 -7.68
CA SER A 118 19.90 -12.55 -7.52
C SER A 118 18.60 -13.36 -7.50
N GLU A 119 18.61 -14.55 -8.10
CA GLU A 119 17.49 -15.50 -8.06
C GLU A 119 17.54 -16.44 -6.86
N ARG A 120 18.65 -16.42 -6.10
CA ARG A 120 18.77 -17.27 -4.92
C ARG A 120 17.77 -16.82 -3.85
N ILE A 121 16.95 -17.77 -3.39
CA ILE A 121 15.98 -17.54 -2.32
C ILE A 121 16.67 -16.90 -1.12
N GLY A 122 16.06 -15.86 -0.56
CA GLY A 122 16.57 -15.13 0.61
C GLY A 122 17.66 -14.10 0.31
N SER A 123 18.27 -14.10 -0.89
CA SER A 123 19.26 -13.08 -1.27
C SER A 123 18.66 -11.88 -2.00
N ASN A 124 17.47 -12.06 -2.59
CA ASN A 124 16.76 -10.97 -3.25
C ASN A 124 15.85 -10.26 -2.25
N PRO A 125 15.95 -8.94 -2.06
CA PRO A 125 15.09 -8.22 -1.13
C PRO A 125 13.67 -8.03 -1.66
N ALA A 126 13.41 -8.16 -2.97
CA ALA A 126 12.12 -7.81 -3.56
C ALA A 126 10.93 -8.64 -3.00
N PRO A 127 11.00 -9.98 -2.91
CA PRO A 127 9.92 -10.76 -2.33
C PRO A 127 9.65 -10.41 -0.86
N LEU A 128 10.69 -10.22 -0.05
CA LEU A 128 10.56 -9.81 1.35
C LEU A 128 9.86 -8.44 1.45
N ILE A 129 10.32 -7.47 0.65
CA ILE A 129 9.76 -6.12 0.68
C ILE A 129 8.28 -6.13 0.28
N ILE A 130 7.92 -6.87 -0.77
CA ILE A 130 6.53 -6.90 -1.25
C ILE A 130 5.62 -7.66 -0.29
N PHE A 131 5.93 -8.92 0.02
CA PHE A 131 5.01 -9.80 0.76
C PHE A 131 5.02 -9.55 2.26
N VAL A 132 6.12 -9.04 2.82
CA VAL A 132 6.22 -8.83 4.27
C VAL A 132 6.14 -7.34 4.59
N ILE A 133 7.11 -6.56 4.14
CA ILE A 133 7.23 -5.17 4.60
C ILE A 133 6.06 -4.33 4.09
N TRP A 134 5.76 -4.43 2.79
CA TRP A 134 4.72 -3.65 2.17
C TRP A 134 3.35 -4.24 2.44
N TRP A 135 3.09 -5.49 2.05
CA TRP A 135 1.78 -6.10 2.17
C TRP A 135 1.27 -6.16 3.63
N VAL A 136 2.07 -6.71 4.55
CA VAL A 136 1.68 -6.78 5.96
C VAL A 136 1.78 -5.42 6.63
N GLY A 137 2.84 -4.63 6.36
CA GLY A 137 3.05 -3.34 7.01
C GLY A 137 2.02 -2.27 6.63
N LEU A 138 1.48 -2.34 5.41
CA LEU A 138 0.47 -1.40 4.93
C LEU A 138 -0.88 -1.56 5.67
N VAL A 139 -1.15 -2.71 6.28
CA VAL A 139 -2.36 -2.96 7.08
C VAL A 139 -2.45 -2.08 8.33
N PRO A 140 -1.54 -2.19 9.32
CA PRO A 140 -1.58 -1.37 10.52
C PRO A 140 -1.38 0.12 10.20
N ILE A 141 -0.57 0.46 9.20
CA ILE A 141 -0.39 1.84 8.77
C ILE A 141 -1.73 2.43 8.30
N SER A 142 -2.46 1.71 7.44
CA SER A 142 -3.75 2.19 6.93
C SER A 142 -4.82 2.23 8.01
N ALA A 143 -4.80 1.26 8.93
CA ALA A 143 -5.74 1.18 10.04
C ALA A 143 -5.50 2.25 11.12
N ILE A 144 -4.34 2.90 11.18
CA ILE A 144 -4.04 3.95 12.19
C ILE A 144 -4.13 5.35 11.58
N PHE A 145 -3.64 5.52 10.35
CA PHE A 145 -3.46 6.83 9.74
C PHE A 145 -4.42 7.10 8.56
N GLY A 146 -5.27 6.14 8.21
CA GLY A 146 -6.14 6.21 7.06
C GLY A 146 -5.44 5.85 5.74
N ASN A 147 -6.05 6.20 4.60
CA ASN A 147 -5.61 5.76 3.29
C ASN A 147 -4.38 6.54 2.76
N ILE A 148 -3.22 6.37 3.41
CA ILE A 148 -1.95 6.98 3.01
C ILE A 148 -1.53 6.50 1.61
N TRP A 149 -1.80 5.23 1.29
CA TRP A 149 -1.37 4.63 0.02
C TRP A 149 -1.94 5.39 -1.19
N ARG A 150 -3.20 5.85 -1.11
CA ARG A 150 -3.81 6.68 -2.16
C ARG A 150 -2.96 7.91 -2.50
N GLU A 151 -2.41 8.56 -1.48
CA GLU A 151 -1.63 9.78 -1.67
C GLU A 151 -0.18 9.52 -2.06
N LEU A 152 0.42 8.41 -1.63
CA LEU A 152 1.82 8.09 -1.94
C LEU A 152 1.98 7.13 -3.13
N ASN A 153 0.89 6.78 -3.80
CA ASN A 153 0.82 5.74 -4.81
C ASN A 153 1.91 5.93 -5.91
N PRO A 154 2.81 4.94 -6.11
CA PRO A 154 3.90 5.07 -7.07
C PRO A 154 3.40 5.07 -8.52
N TRP A 155 2.34 4.31 -8.83
CA TRP A 155 1.74 4.28 -10.17
C TRP A 155 1.07 5.60 -10.52
N ALA A 156 0.38 6.23 -9.57
CA ALA A 156 -0.19 7.56 -9.77
C ALA A 156 0.90 8.61 -10.02
N THR A 157 2.00 8.54 -9.25
CA THR A 157 3.15 9.42 -9.43
C THR A 157 3.77 9.23 -10.83
N LEU A 158 3.97 7.98 -11.25
CA LEU A 158 4.47 7.65 -12.57
C LEU A 158 3.53 8.11 -13.69
N ALA A 159 2.22 7.88 -13.55
CA ALA A 159 1.22 8.32 -14.52
C ALA A 159 1.24 9.85 -14.70
N LEU A 160 1.32 10.61 -13.60
CA LEU A 160 1.41 12.07 -13.65
C LEU A 160 2.72 12.55 -14.29
N LEU A 161 3.86 11.89 -14.00
CA LEU A 161 5.14 12.18 -14.66
C LEU A 161 5.08 11.91 -16.18
N LEU A 162 4.37 10.86 -16.58
CA LEU A 162 4.09 10.52 -17.99
C LEU A 162 2.95 11.35 -18.59
N ARG A 163 2.49 12.41 -17.90
CA ARG A 163 1.45 13.36 -18.35
C ARG A 163 0.06 12.72 -18.55
N ALA A 164 -0.26 11.66 -17.81
CA ALA A 164 -1.63 11.14 -17.76
C ALA A 164 -2.59 12.20 -17.18
N PRO A 165 -3.82 12.28 -17.69
CA PRO A 165 -4.81 13.24 -17.19
C PRO A 165 -5.23 12.88 -15.76
N ARG A 166 -5.20 13.88 -14.86
CA ARG A 166 -5.60 13.66 -13.46
C ARG A 166 -7.09 13.33 -13.33
N LYS A 167 -7.92 14.08 -14.05
CA LYS A 167 -9.36 13.82 -14.24
C LYS A 167 -9.68 13.76 -15.73
N ARG A 168 -10.63 12.91 -16.10
CA ARG A 168 -11.23 12.92 -17.44
C ARG A 168 -12.72 13.16 -17.33
N GLU A 169 -13.16 14.28 -17.86
CA GLU A 169 -14.57 14.63 -17.93
C GLU A 169 -15.30 13.65 -18.86
N GLY A 170 -16.53 13.27 -18.49
CA GLY A 170 -17.38 12.39 -19.29
C GLY A 170 -16.98 10.90 -19.34
N ARG A 171 -15.98 10.46 -18.58
CA ARG A 171 -15.56 9.05 -18.53
C ARG A 171 -15.60 8.52 -17.10
N THR A 172 -16.73 7.96 -16.72
CA THR A 172 -16.88 7.20 -15.47
C THR A 172 -16.43 5.75 -15.67
N ILE A 173 -15.97 5.12 -14.60
CA ILE A 173 -15.64 3.70 -14.60
C ILE A 173 -16.97 2.93 -14.47
N PRO A 174 -17.28 1.98 -15.37
CA PRO A 174 -18.46 1.14 -15.22
C PRO A 174 -18.40 0.33 -13.91
N HIS A 175 -19.54 0.09 -13.25
CA HIS A 175 -19.59 -0.63 -11.97
C HIS A 175 -18.85 -1.97 -11.98
N LEU A 176 -18.96 -2.74 -13.07
CA LEU A 176 -18.27 -4.03 -13.22
C LEU A 176 -16.74 -3.89 -13.24
N VAL A 177 -16.23 -2.78 -13.77
CA VAL A 177 -14.79 -2.49 -13.86
C VAL A 177 -14.31 -1.74 -12.62
N GLY A 178 -15.23 -1.11 -11.88
CA GLY A 178 -14.92 -0.37 -10.66
C GLY A 178 -14.58 -1.30 -9.50
N TYR A 179 -15.36 -2.34 -9.23
CA TYR A 179 -15.22 -3.07 -7.96
C TYR A 179 -14.64 -4.49 -8.09
N TRP A 180 -14.91 -5.17 -9.20
CA TRP A 180 -14.46 -6.55 -9.39
C TRP A 180 -12.96 -6.70 -9.71
N PRO A 181 -12.35 -5.83 -10.53
CA PRO A 181 -10.91 -5.96 -10.81
C PRO A 181 -10.04 -5.83 -9.57
N PRO A 182 -10.25 -4.85 -8.65
CA PRO A 182 -9.57 -4.82 -7.35
C PRO A 182 -9.67 -6.14 -6.59
N ALA A 183 -10.87 -6.69 -6.47
CA ALA A 183 -11.12 -7.93 -5.74
C ALA A 183 -10.39 -9.12 -6.38
N LEU A 184 -10.43 -9.22 -7.72
CA LEU A 184 -9.72 -10.27 -8.45
C LEU A 184 -8.20 -10.14 -8.28
N VAL A 185 -7.64 -8.93 -8.36
CA VAL A 185 -6.21 -8.69 -8.16
C VAL A 185 -5.79 -9.07 -6.74
N LEU A 186 -6.54 -8.66 -5.72
CA LEU A 186 -6.26 -9.01 -4.32
C LEU A 186 -6.36 -10.52 -4.09
N LEU A 187 -7.36 -11.19 -4.70
CA LEU A 187 -7.51 -12.63 -4.63
C LEU A 187 -6.29 -13.34 -5.26
N LEU A 188 -5.89 -12.92 -6.46
CA LEU A 188 -4.72 -13.47 -7.14
C LEU A 188 -3.43 -13.19 -6.37
N PHE A 189 -3.30 -12.01 -5.77
CA PHE A 189 -2.16 -11.65 -4.93
C PHE A 189 -2.07 -12.54 -3.70
N ALA A 190 -3.17 -12.71 -2.96
CA ALA A 190 -3.23 -13.57 -1.77
C ALA A 190 -3.04 -15.05 -2.12
N TRP A 191 -3.63 -15.52 -3.22
CA TRP A 191 -3.40 -16.87 -3.73
C TRP A 191 -1.92 -17.09 -4.09
N PHE A 192 -1.32 -16.10 -4.74
CA PHE A 192 0.10 -16.14 -5.07
C PHE A 192 0.95 -16.23 -3.81
N GLU A 193 0.68 -15.39 -2.81
CA GLU A 193 1.42 -15.39 -1.54
C GLU A 193 1.29 -16.73 -0.77
N LEU A 194 0.09 -17.31 -0.70
CA LEU A 194 -0.22 -18.41 0.21
C LEU A 194 -0.18 -19.80 -0.41
N VAL A 195 -0.45 -19.92 -1.72
CA VAL A 195 -0.69 -21.20 -2.39
C VAL A 195 0.35 -21.50 -3.47
N TYR A 196 0.85 -20.47 -4.16
CA TYR A 196 1.77 -20.70 -5.26
C TYR A 196 3.08 -21.36 -4.76
N PRO A 197 3.64 -22.37 -5.45
CA PRO A 197 4.77 -23.13 -4.92
C PRO A 197 6.07 -22.33 -4.77
N THR A 198 6.28 -21.29 -5.58
CA THR A 198 7.52 -20.49 -5.60
C THR A 198 7.24 -18.99 -5.60
N PRO A 199 6.53 -18.46 -4.59
CA PRO A 199 6.08 -17.06 -4.59
C PRO A 199 7.26 -16.09 -4.43
N ALA A 200 8.36 -16.56 -3.86
CA ALA A 200 9.59 -15.82 -3.70
C ALA A 200 10.49 -15.79 -4.96
N SER A 201 10.03 -16.29 -6.11
CA SER A 201 10.79 -16.22 -7.37
C SER A 201 10.91 -14.76 -7.86
N PRO A 202 12.12 -14.16 -7.89
CA PRO A 202 12.26 -12.75 -8.23
C PRO A 202 11.83 -12.41 -9.66
N ARG A 203 12.11 -13.31 -10.62
CA ARG A 203 11.69 -13.12 -12.02
C ARG A 203 10.18 -13.07 -12.18
N LEU A 204 9.47 -13.92 -11.45
CA LEU A 204 8.01 -13.95 -11.48
C LEU A 204 7.44 -12.69 -10.83
N VAL A 205 7.99 -12.27 -9.68
CA VAL A 205 7.66 -11.00 -9.04
C VAL A 205 7.89 -9.83 -10.00
N ALA A 206 9.02 -9.78 -10.71
CA ALA A 206 9.30 -8.74 -11.70
C ALA A 206 8.25 -8.71 -12.82
N ALA A 207 7.91 -9.88 -13.37
CA ALA A 207 6.88 -10.00 -14.40
C ALA A 207 5.52 -9.48 -13.89
N LEU A 208 5.12 -9.87 -12.67
CA LEU A 208 3.87 -9.41 -12.06
C LEU A 208 3.87 -7.89 -11.83
N ILE A 209 4.97 -7.31 -11.35
CA ILE A 209 5.13 -5.85 -11.19
C ILE A 209 4.94 -5.16 -12.54
N ILE A 210 5.59 -5.65 -13.60
CA ILE A 210 5.53 -5.06 -14.94
C ILE A 210 4.10 -5.13 -15.49
N VAL A 211 3.47 -6.31 -15.45
CA VAL A 211 2.11 -6.51 -15.94
C VAL A 211 1.12 -5.63 -15.17
N TYR A 212 1.20 -5.64 -13.83
CA TYR A 212 0.31 -4.84 -13.01
C TYR A 212 0.49 -3.34 -13.23
N THR A 213 1.75 -2.88 -13.37
CA THR A 213 2.08 -1.49 -13.67
C THR A 213 1.53 -1.07 -15.02
N ALA A 214 1.72 -1.89 -16.06
CA ALA A 214 1.21 -1.60 -17.40
C ALA A 214 -0.32 -1.49 -17.42
N LEU A 215 -1.03 -2.43 -16.79
CA LEU A 215 -2.49 -2.41 -16.69
C LEU A 215 -2.98 -1.19 -15.91
N THR A 216 -2.37 -0.89 -14.77
CA THR A 216 -2.72 0.25 -13.92
C THR A 216 -2.51 1.58 -14.64
N LEU A 217 -1.37 1.75 -15.32
CA LEU A 217 -1.09 2.95 -16.09
C LEU A 217 -2.07 3.09 -17.26
N ALA A 218 -2.31 2.03 -18.03
CA ALA A 218 -3.28 2.05 -19.13
C ALA A 218 -4.68 2.46 -18.65
N ALA A 219 -5.11 1.95 -17.50
CA ALA A 219 -6.37 2.31 -16.88
C ALA A 219 -6.40 3.79 -16.45
N MET A 220 -5.34 4.29 -15.80
CA MET A 220 -5.20 5.71 -15.45
C MET A 220 -5.23 6.62 -16.68
N TYR A 221 -4.59 6.21 -17.79
CA TYR A 221 -4.69 6.94 -19.06
C TYR A 221 -6.11 6.90 -19.64
N ARG A 222 -6.85 5.81 -19.47
CA ARG A 222 -8.19 5.64 -20.04
C ARG A 222 -9.25 6.44 -19.29
N TRP A 223 -9.28 6.35 -17.96
CA TRP A 223 -10.33 6.88 -17.08
C TRP A 223 -9.89 8.07 -16.21
N GLY A 224 -8.60 8.39 -16.18
CA GLY A 224 -8.03 9.42 -15.32
C GLY A 224 -7.46 8.83 -14.04
N VAL A 225 -6.44 9.50 -13.49
CA VAL A 225 -5.71 9.04 -12.29
C VAL A 225 -6.64 8.97 -11.08
N ASP A 226 -7.39 10.04 -10.80
CA ASP A 226 -8.22 10.12 -9.59
C ASP A 226 -9.33 9.06 -9.60
N ALA A 227 -10.03 8.89 -10.73
CA ALA A 227 -11.12 7.92 -10.85
C ALA A 227 -10.63 6.47 -10.70
N TRP A 228 -9.47 6.14 -11.27
CA TRP A 228 -8.90 4.80 -11.16
C TRP A 228 -8.42 4.50 -9.74
N LEU A 229 -7.80 5.45 -9.04
CA LEU A 229 -7.40 5.24 -7.65
C LEU A 229 -8.59 5.03 -6.71
N ASP A 230 -9.70 5.71 -6.96
CA ASP A 230 -10.88 5.63 -6.09
C ASP A 230 -11.64 4.31 -6.23
N GLN A 231 -11.52 3.62 -7.37
CA GLN A 231 -12.31 2.42 -7.66
C GLN A 231 -11.46 1.25 -8.16
N GLY A 232 -10.58 1.43 -9.14
CA GLY A 232 -9.94 0.31 -9.84
C GLY A 232 -8.58 -0.15 -9.30
N GLU A 233 -7.84 0.70 -8.57
CA GLU A 233 -6.51 0.33 -8.06
C GLU A 233 -6.61 -0.54 -6.80
N ALA A 234 -6.25 -1.82 -6.94
CA ALA A 234 -6.53 -2.85 -5.95
C ALA A 234 -6.03 -2.52 -4.54
N PHE A 235 -4.81 -2.01 -4.44
CA PHE A 235 -4.17 -1.74 -3.16
C PHE A 235 -4.72 -0.46 -2.52
N THR A 236 -5.07 0.57 -3.31
CA THR A 236 -5.74 1.79 -2.83
C THR A 236 -7.14 1.52 -2.33
N VAL A 237 -7.88 0.61 -2.98
CA VAL A 237 -9.20 0.17 -2.51
C VAL A 237 -9.05 -0.62 -1.21
N TYR A 238 -8.11 -1.55 -1.16
CA TYR A 238 -7.81 -2.35 0.03
C TYR A 238 -7.47 -1.47 1.24
N THR A 239 -6.52 -0.54 1.09
CA THR A 239 -6.14 0.42 2.13
C THR A 239 -7.29 1.34 2.51
N GLY A 240 -8.16 1.68 1.56
CA GLY A 240 -9.37 2.47 1.78
C GLY A 240 -10.36 1.74 2.69
N LEU A 241 -10.52 0.43 2.55
CA LEU A 241 -11.36 -0.38 3.44
C LEU A 241 -10.75 -0.48 4.84
N LEU A 242 -9.43 -0.68 4.95
CA LEU A 242 -8.73 -0.72 6.24
C LEU A 242 -8.79 0.64 6.96
N ALA A 243 -8.71 1.72 6.20
CA ALA A 243 -8.81 3.08 6.71
C ALA A 243 -10.15 3.37 7.40
N LEU A 244 -11.22 2.61 7.11
CA LEU A 244 -12.50 2.71 7.82
C LEU A 244 -12.40 2.35 9.32
N LEU A 245 -11.35 1.61 9.70
CA LEU A 245 -11.04 1.30 11.10
C LEU A 245 -10.22 2.39 11.79
N SER A 246 -9.77 3.39 11.03
CA SER A 246 -8.88 4.43 11.56
C SER A 246 -9.57 5.30 12.59
N PRO A 247 -9.02 5.42 13.81
CA PRO A 247 -9.54 6.37 14.79
C PRO A 247 -9.26 7.83 14.37
N VAL A 248 -8.29 8.03 13.48
CA VAL A 248 -7.83 9.35 13.02
C VAL A 248 -8.24 9.58 11.57
N GLU A 249 -8.93 10.68 11.30
CA GLU A 249 -9.17 11.14 9.93
C GLU A 249 -8.00 12.05 9.50
N MET A 250 -7.10 11.53 8.66
CA MET A 250 -6.13 12.34 7.91
C MET A 250 -6.64 12.51 6.49
N ARG A 251 -7.47 13.53 6.26
CA ARG A 251 -7.96 13.86 4.92
C ARG A 251 -7.23 15.10 4.43
N VAL A 252 -6.67 15.04 3.22
CA VAL A 252 -6.29 16.27 2.51
C VAL A 252 -7.57 17.06 2.28
N ILE A 253 -7.79 18.09 3.10
CA ILE A 253 -8.83 19.09 2.86
C ILE A 253 -8.34 19.92 1.67
N ASP A 254 -8.56 19.44 0.45
CA ASP A 254 -8.68 20.35 -0.67
C ASP A 254 -9.97 21.14 -0.42
N GLY A 255 -9.80 22.42 -0.07
CA GLY A 255 -10.86 23.36 0.29
C GLY A 255 -11.80 23.74 -0.85
N LYS A 256 -12.33 22.74 -1.56
CA LYS A 256 -13.48 22.84 -2.46
C LYS A 256 -14.25 21.52 -2.42
N ARG A 257 -15.20 21.46 -1.49
CA ARG A 257 -16.50 20.84 -1.76
C ARG A 257 -17.47 21.97 -2.07
#